data_AF-A0A951ZBH4-F1
#
_entry.id   AF-A0A951ZBH4-F1
#
_cell.length_a   1.000
_cell.length_b   1.000
_cell.length_c   1.000
_cell.angle_alpha   90.00
_cell.angle_beta   90.00
_cell.angle_gamma   90.00
#
_symmetry.space_group_name_H-M   'P 1'
#
loop_
_entity.id
_entity.type
_entity.pdbx_description
1 polymer ?
#
loop_
_entity_poly.entity_id
_entity_poly.type
_entity_poly.pdbx_seq_one_letter_code
_entity_poly.pdbx_strand_id
1 'polypeptide(L)'
;MATDTACGQASNATLALLHVRGLDGARADCSFETVEALSGGRYRVVEQCAEIGTDEVFRTAGVWEILTPESFRRTADSGWQSAMRYCAQASLPEGWREIDLEAAIHRE
;
A
#
# COMPACT_ATOMS: atom_id res chain seq x y z
N MET A 1 1.70 6.69 -0.38
CA MET A 1 2.89 7.10 -1.17
C MET A 1 4.17 6.80 -0.41
N ALA A 2 5.23 6.36 -1.09
CA ALA A 2 6.55 6.16 -0.49
C ALA A 2 7.08 7.42 0.24
N THR A 3 7.64 7.23 1.43
CA THR A 3 8.07 8.34 2.32
C THR A 3 9.30 9.10 1.82
N ASP A 4 10.13 8.47 0.99
CA ASP A 4 11.31 9.04 0.33
C ASP A 4 10.97 9.93 -0.89
N THR A 5 9.70 9.95 -1.29
CA THR A 5 9.20 10.70 -2.44
C THR A 5 8.30 11.85 -1.95
N ALA A 6 8.37 13.02 -2.58
CA ALA A 6 7.46 14.13 -2.27
C ALA A 6 6.08 13.93 -2.92
N CYS A 7 4.98 14.37 -2.28
CA CYS A 7 3.61 14.19 -2.82
C CYS A 7 3.45 14.74 -4.25
N GLY A 8 3.99 15.93 -4.51
CA GLY A 8 3.96 16.54 -5.85
C GLY A 8 4.94 15.93 -6.86
N GLN A 9 5.70 14.90 -6.49
CA GLN A 9 6.63 14.15 -7.34
C GLN A 9 6.25 12.67 -7.43
N ALA A 10 5.04 12.33 -7.00
CA ALA A 10 4.55 10.97 -7.05
C ALA A 10 4.47 10.44 -8.49
N SER A 11 4.80 9.18 -8.67
CA SER A 11 4.62 8.42 -9.90
C SER A 11 3.89 7.11 -9.61
N ASN A 12 3.49 6.38 -10.66
CA ASN A 12 2.90 5.05 -10.52
C ASN A 12 3.75 4.14 -9.61
N ALA A 13 5.08 4.18 -9.77
CA ALA A 13 6.03 3.36 -8.98
C ALA A 13 6.05 3.68 -7.47
N THR A 14 5.58 4.85 -7.06
CA THR A 14 5.69 5.36 -5.68
C THR A 14 4.33 5.52 -4.99
N LEU A 15 3.24 5.36 -5.75
CA LEU A 15 1.88 5.39 -5.25
C LEU A 15 1.40 3.99 -4.95
N ALA A 16 0.53 3.91 -3.96
CA ALA A 16 -0.26 2.73 -3.67
C ALA A 16 -1.58 3.21 -3.06
N LEU A 17 -2.64 2.45 -3.29
CA LEU A 17 -3.96 2.67 -2.73
C LEU A 17 -4.16 1.71 -1.55
N LEU A 18 -4.26 2.25 -0.35
CA LEU A 18 -4.61 1.48 0.84
C LEU A 18 -6.13 1.52 1.02
N HIS A 19 -6.75 0.36 1.19
CA HIS A 19 -8.18 0.22 1.44
C HIS A 19 -8.43 -0.88 2.48
N VAL A 20 -9.68 -1.05 2.93
CA VAL A 20 -10.02 -1.99 4.00
C VAL A 20 -9.69 -3.45 3.67
N ARG A 21 -9.63 -3.80 2.38
CA ARG A 21 -9.35 -5.16 1.92
C ARG A 21 -7.88 -5.39 1.56
N GLY A 22 -7.04 -4.36 1.46
CA GLY A 22 -5.72 -4.55 0.86
C GLY A 22 -4.93 -3.28 0.57
N LEU A 23 -3.87 -3.49 -0.21
CA LEU A 23 -2.96 -2.48 -0.72
C LEU A 23 -2.65 -2.76 -2.20
N ASP A 24 -3.13 -1.86 -3.06
CA ASP A 24 -2.89 -1.93 -4.51
C ASP A 24 -1.69 -1.06 -4.86
N GLY A 25 -0.69 -1.64 -5.52
CA GLY A 25 0.59 -0.99 -5.77
C GLY A 25 1.03 -1.06 -7.23
N ALA A 26 2.22 -0.56 -7.51
CA ALA A 26 2.74 -0.50 -8.87
C ALA A 26 3.06 -1.86 -9.51
N ARG A 27 3.32 -2.89 -8.67
CA ARG A 27 3.78 -4.21 -9.10
C ARG A 27 2.79 -5.32 -8.84
N ALA A 28 1.97 -5.17 -7.81
CA ALA A 28 1.06 -6.19 -7.38
C ALA A 28 -0.08 -5.54 -6.61
N ASP A 29 -1.24 -6.17 -6.72
CA ASP A 29 -2.41 -5.86 -5.91
C ASP A 29 -2.52 -6.91 -4.82
N CYS A 30 -2.53 -6.47 -3.57
CA CYS A 30 -2.44 -7.35 -2.40
C CYS A 30 -3.71 -7.24 -1.56
N SER A 31 -4.35 -8.38 -1.31
CA SER A 31 -5.46 -8.49 -0.37
C SER A 31 -4.96 -8.96 1.01
N PHE A 32 -5.51 -8.38 2.07
CA PHE A 32 -5.26 -8.83 3.44
C PHE A 32 -6.01 -10.13 3.72
N GLU A 33 -5.27 -11.20 4.00
CA GLU A 33 -5.86 -12.45 4.48
C GLU A 33 -6.03 -12.46 5.99
N THR A 34 -4.99 -12.04 6.72
CA THR A 34 -5.02 -11.92 8.18
C THR A 34 -4.33 -10.65 8.63
N VAL A 35 -4.90 -10.03 9.67
CA VAL A 35 -4.33 -8.86 10.35
C VAL A 35 -4.46 -9.08 11.84
N GLU A 36 -3.37 -9.46 12.47
CA GLU A 36 -3.31 -9.76 13.90
C GLU A 36 -2.61 -8.63 14.64
N ALA A 37 -3.29 -8.03 15.62
CA ALA A 37 -2.72 -6.97 16.42
C ALA A 37 -1.58 -7.50 17.31
N LEU A 38 -0.47 -6.79 17.28
CA LEU A 38 0.63 -6.92 18.23
C LEU A 38 0.60 -5.70 19.17
N SER A 39 1.59 -5.62 20.07
CA SER A 39 1.73 -4.46 20.94
C SER A 39 2.30 -3.24 20.21
N GLY A 40 1.83 -2.04 20.58
CA GLY A 40 2.42 -0.76 20.17
C GLY A 40 2.10 -0.34 18.75
N GLY A 41 0.87 -0.55 18.26
CA GLY A 41 0.47 -0.13 16.91
C GLY A 41 1.12 -0.97 15.79
N ARG A 42 1.56 -2.18 16.13
CA ARG A 42 2.14 -3.14 15.21
C ARG A 42 1.14 -4.25 14.91
N TYR A 43 1.21 -4.79 13.71
CA TYR A 43 0.31 -5.82 13.22
C TYR A 43 1.10 -6.86 12.45
N ARG A 44 0.84 -8.13 12.73
CA ARG A 44 1.27 -9.23 11.88
C ARG A 44 0.27 -9.34 10.74
N VAL A 45 0.73 -9.14 9.51
CA VAL A 45 -0.14 -9.12 8.33
C VAL A 45 0.30 -10.23 7.37
N VAL A 46 -0.68 -10.96 6.86
CA VAL A 46 -0.49 -11.92 5.78
C VAL A 46 -1.34 -11.48 4.60
N GLU A 47 -0.72 -11.44 3.43
CA GLU A 47 -1.28 -10.87 2.20
C GLU A 47 -1.23 -11.91 1.09
N GLN A 48 -2.30 -12.00 0.30
CA GLN A 48 -2.28 -12.67 -1.00
C GLN A 48 -2.21 -11.60 -2.09
N CYS A 49 -1.17 -11.65 -2.90
CA CYS A 49 -0.89 -10.68 -3.94
C CYS A 49 -1.00 -11.32 -5.33
N ALA A 50 -1.45 -10.55 -6.31
CA ALA A 50 -1.39 -10.88 -7.72
C ALA A 50 -0.44 -9.89 -8.42
N GLU A 51 0.58 -10.39 -9.12
CA GLU A 51 1.51 -9.55 -9.88
C GLU A 51 0.82 -8.95 -11.12
N ILE A 52 0.93 -7.63 -11.29
CA ILE A 52 0.32 -6.91 -12.40
C ILE A 52 1.06 -7.27 -13.69
N GLY A 53 0.31 -7.81 -14.66
CA GLY A 53 0.80 -8.12 -16.00
C GLY A 53 1.18 -9.59 -16.22
N THR A 54 1.42 -10.35 -15.15
CA THR A 54 1.64 -11.81 -15.21
C THR A 54 0.50 -12.60 -14.55
N ASP A 55 -0.29 -11.95 -13.69
CA ASP A 55 -1.33 -12.55 -12.85
C ASP A 55 -0.79 -13.66 -11.93
N GLU A 56 0.52 -13.69 -11.68
CA GLU A 56 1.13 -14.65 -10.76
C GLU A 56 0.67 -14.35 -9.33
N VAL A 57 0.05 -15.34 -8.70
CA VAL A 57 -0.44 -15.24 -7.31
C VAL A 57 0.61 -15.75 -6.35
N PHE A 58 0.95 -14.93 -5.35
CA PHE A 58 1.88 -15.30 -4.30
C PHE A 58 1.42 -14.80 -2.94
N ARG A 59 1.90 -15.46 -1.88
CA ARG A 59 1.62 -15.09 -0.50
C ARG A 59 2.84 -14.41 0.11
N THR A 60 2.62 -13.31 0.81
CA THR A 60 3.66 -12.64 1.59
C THR A 60 3.17 -12.37 3.01
N ALA A 61 4.11 -12.29 3.94
CA ALA A 61 3.83 -11.98 5.33
C ALA A 61 4.88 -10.99 5.86
N GLY A 62 4.45 -10.15 6.79
CA GLY A 62 5.32 -9.15 7.37
C GLY A 62 4.73 -8.53 8.64
N VAL A 63 5.48 -7.58 9.20
CA VAL A 63 5.00 -6.71 10.27
C VAL A 63 4.71 -5.33 9.68
N TRP A 64 3.50 -4.87 9.90
CA TRP A 64 3.08 -3.50 9.65
C TRP A 64 3.14 -2.72 10.96
N GLU A 65 3.71 -1.53 10.92
CA GLU A 65 3.80 -0.62 12.05
C GLU A 65 3.15 0.69 11.67
N ILE A 66 2.13 1.08 12.42
CA ILE A 66 1.46 2.37 12.27
C ILE A 66 2.28 3.41 13.03
N LEU A 67 2.96 4.29 12.30
CA LEU A 67 3.86 5.29 12.86
C LEU A 67 3.09 6.55 13.29
N THR A 68 2.12 6.94 12.47
CA THR A 68 1.18 8.04 12.72
C THR A 68 -0.16 7.66 12.09
N PRO A 69 -1.25 8.40 12.37
CA PRO A 69 -2.54 8.17 11.68
C PRO A 69 -2.46 8.22 10.14
N GLU A 70 -1.43 8.87 9.60
CA GLU A 70 -1.25 9.09 8.17
C GLU A 70 -0.03 8.35 7.59
N SER A 71 0.66 7.50 8.36
CA SER A 71 1.87 6.83 7.87
C SER A 71 2.13 5.49 8.53
N PHE A 72 2.65 4.55 7.74
CA PHE A 72 3.00 3.22 8.21
C PHE A 72 4.32 2.74 7.61
N ARG A 73 4.91 1.73 8.25
CA ARG A 73 6.08 0.98 7.77
C ARG A 73 5.73 -0.50 7.66
N ARG A 74 6.20 -1.14 6.59
CA ARG A 74 6.09 -2.58 6.34
C ARG A 74 7.49 -3.20 6.39
N THR A 75 7.61 -4.31 7.09
CA THR A 75 8.80 -5.17 7.06
C THR A 75 8.34 -6.57 6.69
N ALA A 76 8.67 -7.02 5.48
CA ALA A 76 8.41 -8.39 5.05
C ALA A 76 9.30 -9.37 5.81
N ASP A 77 8.90 -10.64 5.89
CA ASP A 77 9.71 -11.69 6.52
C ASP A 77 11.06 -11.91 5.84
N SER A 78 11.16 -11.55 4.55
CA SER A 78 12.42 -11.54 3.79
C SER A 78 13.40 -10.45 4.26
N GLY A 79 12.97 -9.55 5.15
CA GLY A 79 13.73 -8.38 5.59
C GLY A 79 13.55 -7.15 4.71
N TRP A 80 12.84 -7.25 3.58
CA TRP A 80 12.54 -6.08 2.75
C TRP A 80 11.64 -5.10 3.50
N GLN A 81 11.96 -3.81 3.43
CA GLN A 81 11.24 -2.74 4.11
C GLN A 81 10.71 -1.70 3.14
N SER A 82 9.51 -1.19 3.43
CA SER A 82 8.95 0.00 2.80
C SER A 82 8.21 0.85 3.82
N ALA A 83 8.14 2.15 3.59
CA ALA A 83 7.37 3.06 4.43
C ALA A 83 6.55 3.99 3.55
N MET A 84 5.29 4.16 3.91
CA MET A 84 4.33 4.97 3.15
C MET A 84 3.64 5.99 4.04
N ARG A 85 3.27 7.10 3.43
CA ARG A 85 2.46 8.16 4.00
C ARG A 85 1.25 8.48 3.12
N TYR A 86 0.21 8.99 3.74
CA TYR A 86 -0.91 9.62 3.08
C TYR A 86 -0.44 10.91 2.40
N CYS A 87 -1.02 11.17 1.23
CA CYS A 87 -0.97 12.46 0.56
C CYS A 87 -2.40 12.83 0.22
N ALA A 88 -2.80 14.07 0.51
CA ALA A 88 -4.03 14.61 -0.02
C ALA A 88 -4.00 14.51 -1.55
N GLN A 89 -5.06 14.00 -2.17
CA GLN A 89 -5.09 13.77 -3.61
C GLN A 89 -4.81 15.04 -4.42
N ALA A 90 -5.29 16.20 -3.94
CA ALA A 90 -5.00 17.51 -4.51
C ALA A 90 -3.49 17.82 -4.65
N SER A 91 -2.67 17.24 -3.77
CA SER A 91 -1.21 17.43 -3.75
C SER A 91 -0.44 16.49 -4.70
N LEU A 92 -1.14 15.53 -5.33
CA LEU A 92 -0.55 14.63 -6.32
C LEU A 92 -0.41 15.32 -7.69
N PRO A 93 0.42 14.77 -8.60
CA PRO A 93 0.50 15.25 -9.98
C PRO A 93 -0.84 15.10 -10.73
N GLU A 94 -1.00 15.89 -11.80
CA GLU A 94 -2.26 16.07 -12.55
C GLU A 94 -2.98 14.75 -12.88
N GLY A 95 -2.25 13.74 -13.37
CA GLY A 95 -2.83 12.43 -13.72
C GLY A 95 -3.40 11.61 -12.55
N TRP A 96 -3.06 11.95 -11.30
CA TRP A 96 -3.57 11.30 -10.09
C TRP A 96 -4.50 12.20 -9.28
N ARG A 97 -4.45 13.51 -9.54
CA ARG A 97 -5.25 14.50 -8.83
C ARG A 97 -6.74 14.35 -9.11
N GLU A 98 -7.08 13.91 -10.31
CA GLU A 98 -8.45 13.94 -10.84
C GLU A 98 -9.09 12.57 -10.99
N ILE A 99 -8.37 11.48 -10.65
CA ILE A 99 -8.93 10.13 -10.75
C ILE A 99 -9.95 9.87 -9.64
N ASP A 100 -11.03 9.18 -9.98
CA ASP A 100 -11.95 8.67 -8.97
C ASP A 100 -11.34 7.45 -8.29
N LEU A 101 -10.91 7.64 -7.04
CA LEU A 101 -10.32 6.57 -6.23
C LEU A 101 -11.37 5.57 -5.74
N GLU A 102 -12.64 5.96 -5.58
CA GLU A 102 -13.70 5.04 -5.19
C GLU A 102 -14.01 4.08 -6.34
N ALA A 103 -14.09 4.59 -7.57
CA ALA A 103 -14.22 3.77 -8.77
C ALA A 103 -13.01 2.85 -9.01
N ALA A 104 -11.83 3.18 -8.50
CA ALA A 104 -10.64 2.34 -8.59
C ALA A 104 -10.72 1.11 -7.66
N ILE A 105 -11.35 1.22 -6.48
CA ILE A 105 -11.48 0.14 -5.49
C ILE A 105 -12.53 -0.92 -5.92
N HIS A 106 -13.47 -0.54 -6.79
CA HIS A 106 -14.64 -1.37 -7.16
C HIS A 106 -14.52 -2.07 -8.53
N ARG A 107 -13.32 -2.12 -9.13
CA ARG A 107 -13.11 -2.94 -10.33
C ARG A 107 -12.92 -4.41 -9.92
N GLU A 108 -14.05 -5.11 -9.73
CA GLU A 108 -14.15 -6.57 -9.66
C GLU A 108 -14.86 -7.10 -10.91
#